data_AF-A0A6I1QLX0-F1
#
_entry.id   AF-A0A6I1QLX0-F1
#
_cell.length_a   1.000
_cell.length_b   1.000
_cell.length_c   1.000
_cell.angle_alpha   90.00
_cell.angle_beta   90.00
_cell.angle_gamma   90.00
#
_symmetry.space_group_name_H-M   'P 1'
#
loop_
_entity.id
_entity.type
_entity.pdbx_description
1 polymer ?
#
loop_
_entity_poly.entity_id
_entity_poly.type
_entity_poly.pdbx_seq_one_letter_code
_entity_poly.pdbx_strand_id
1 'polypeptide(L)'
;ADESLAGDVASLFDDFSRHALALTGQWVREVPRPQTPADLADYVAPRLSAPNETKQKLLEAASVAQQLEQERDLLNEEIPALRDRLRSQNAQRWWGLGAIN
;
A
#
# COMPACT_ATOMS: atom_id res chain seq x y z
N ALA A 1 -0.28 11.21 -19.39
CA ALA A 1 0.03 11.55 -17.99
C ALA A 1 -0.52 10.47 -17.08
N ASP A 2 -1.80 10.12 -17.25
CA ASP A 2 -2.53 9.16 -16.42
C ASP A 2 -1.93 7.75 -16.40
N GLU A 3 -1.38 7.25 -17.51
CA GLU A 3 -0.71 5.93 -17.55
C GLU A 3 0.57 5.89 -16.70
N SER A 4 1.34 6.99 -16.65
CA SER A 4 2.53 7.09 -15.79
C SER A 4 2.13 7.09 -14.32
N LEU A 5 1.11 7.88 -13.97
CA LEU A 5 0.59 7.95 -12.62
C LEU A 5 0.03 6.59 -12.15
N ALA A 6 -0.72 5.91 -13.00
CA ALA A 6 -1.23 4.57 -12.72
C ALA A 6 -0.09 3.56 -12.51
N GLY A 7 0.98 3.65 -13.31
CA GLY A 7 2.19 2.83 -13.13
C GLY A 7 2.89 3.06 -11.78
N ASP A 8 2.98 4.32 -11.36
CA ASP A 8 3.55 4.71 -10.07
C ASP A 8 2.70 4.18 -8.90
N VAL A 9 1.38 4.41 -8.96
CA VAL A 9 0.42 3.92 -7.95
C VAL A 9 0.45 2.39 -7.85
N ALA A 10 0.49 1.68 -8.99
CA ALA A 10 0.59 0.23 -9.00
C ALA A 10 1.89 -0.26 -8.34
N SER A 11 3.00 0.42 -8.58
CA SER A 11 4.29 0.07 -7.98
C SER A 11 4.30 0.31 -6.47
N LEU A 12 3.76 1.44 -6.01
CA LEU A 12 3.59 1.72 -4.59
C LEU A 12 2.64 0.72 -3.92
N PHE A 13 1.55 0.35 -4.58
CA PHE A 13 0.58 -0.59 -4.06
C PHE A 13 1.16 -2.02 -3.94
N ASP A 14 2.01 -2.43 -4.88
CA ASP A 14 2.77 -3.68 -4.78
C ASP A 14 3.66 -3.70 -3.54
N ASP A 15 4.39 -2.61 -3.29
CA ASP A 15 5.24 -2.46 -2.11
C ASP A 15 4.40 -2.49 -0.83
N PHE A 16 3.32 -1.71 -0.77
CA PHE A 16 2.37 -1.73 0.34
C PHE A 16 1.87 -3.15 0.63
N SER A 17 1.41 -3.87 -0.39
CA SER A 17 0.87 -5.23 -0.26
C SER A 17 1.90 -6.21 0.27
N ARG A 18 3.15 -6.13 -0.23
CA ARG A 18 4.24 -6.98 0.25
C ARG A 18 4.56 -6.72 1.72
N HIS A 19 4.62 -5.46 2.16
CA HIS A 19 4.89 -5.12 3.55
C HIS A 19 3.72 -5.50 4.48
N ALA A 20 2.48 -5.27 4.05
CA ALA A 20 1.29 -5.66 4.79
C ALA A 20 1.21 -7.18 5.00
N LEU A 21 1.49 -7.97 3.97
CA LEU A 21 1.53 -9.44 4.08
C LEU A 21 2.72 -9.92 4.91
N ALA A 22 3.89 -9.30 4.77
CA ALA A 22 5.05 -9.68 5.56
C ALA A 22 4.79 -9.52 7.07
N LEU A 23 4.03 -8.49 7.49
CA LEU A 23 3.64 -8.29 8.88
C LEU A 23 2.76 -9.43 9.44
N THR A 24 1.97 -10.08 8.59
CA THR A 24 1.13 -11.24 8.96
C THR A 24 1.88 -12.57 8.81
N GLY A 25 3.17 -12.53 8.44
CA GLY A 25 3.97 -13.73 8.15
C GLY A 25 3.63 -14.39 6.81
N GLN A 26 2.83 -13.71 5.97
CA GLN A 26 2.47 -14.18 4.63
C GLN A 26 3.42 -13.58 3.59
N TRP A 27 3.44 -14.18 2.40
CA TRP A 27 4.22 -13.71 1.28
C TRP A 27 3.44 -13.87 -0.01
N VAL A 28 3.67 -12.95 -0.95
CA VAL A 28 3.11 -13.01 -2.30
C VAL A 28 4.21 -12.82 -3.33
N ARG A 29 4.20 -13.64 -4.37
CA ARG A 29 5.15 -13.52 -5.49
C ARG A 29 4.82 -12.32 -6.36
N GLU A 30 3.56 -12.24 -6.78
CA GLU A 30 3.02 -11.22 -7.68
C GLU A 30 1.69 -10.74 -7.14
N VAL A 31 1.53 -9.42 -7.08
CA VAL A 31 0.25 -8.78 -6.76
C VAL A 31 -0.48 -8.59 -8.10
N PRO A 32 -1.72 -9.06 -8.25
CA PRO A 32 -2.45 -8.86 -9.49
C PRO A 32 -2.64 -7.36 -9.72
N ARG A 33 -2.20 -6.90 -10.88
CA ARG A 33 -2.30 -5.50 -11.31
C ARG A 33 -3.44 -5.33 -12.31
N PRO A 34 -4.42 -4.48 -12.04
CA PRO A 34 -5.44 -4.11 -13.02
C PRO A 34 -4.82 -3.46 -14.26
N GLN A 35 -5.45 -3.62 -15.43
CA GLN A 35 -4.90 -3.14 -16.71
C GLN A 35 -5.28 -1.70 -17.04
N THR A 36 -6.34 -1.16 -16.43
CA THR A 36 -6.78 0.22 -16.66
C THR A 36 -6.56 1.09 -15.42
N PRO A 37 -6.34 2.41 -15.58
CA PRO A 37 -6.21 3.33 -14.45
C PRO A 37 -7.45 3.37 -13.54
N ALA A 38 -8.65 3.24 -14.12
CA ALA A 38 -9.90 3.23 -13.35
C ALA A 38 -10.02 1.96 -12.50
N ASP A 39 -9.76 0.79 -13.09
CA ASP A 39 -9.78 -0.47 -12.35
C ASP A 39 -8.72 -0.49 -11.25
N LEU A 40 -7.57 0.16 -11.47
CA LEU A 40 -6.53 0.30 -10.45
C LEU A 40 -7.03 1.13 -9.26
N ALA A 41 -7.66 2.27 -9.52
CA ALA A 41 -8.18 3.14 -8.46
C ALA A 41 -9.24 2.40 -7.62
N ASP A 42 -10.20 1.74 -8.28
CA ASP A 42 -11.23 0.94 -7.60
C ASP A 42 -10.66 -0.27 -6.84
N TYR A 43 -9.52 -0.79 -7.28
CA TYR A 43 -8.82 -1.88 -6.62
C TYR A 43 -8.02 -1.41 -5.40
N VAL A 44 -7.38 -0.24 -5.46
CA VAL A 44 -6.53 0.29 -4.38
C VAL A 44 -7.38 0.91 -3.27
N ALA A 45 -8.35 1.76 -3.59
CA ALA A 45 -9.16 2.51 -2.64
C ALA A 45 -9.71 1.72 -1.43
N PRO A 46 -10.33 0.53 -1.59
CA PRO A 46 -10.87 -0.21 -0.44
C PRO A 46 -9.79 -0.79 0.49
N ARG A 47 -8.55 -0.96 0.00
CA ARG A 47 -7.45 -1.62 0.71
C ARG A 47 -6.58 -0.63 1.50
N LEU A 48 -6.71 0.66 1.24
CA LEU A 48 -6.06 1.71 2.04
C LEU A 48 -6.72 1.83 3.41
N SER A 49 -5.89 2.02 4.43
CA SER A 49 -6.33 2.20 5.81
C SER A 49 -6.63 3.67 6.09
N ALA A 50 -7.51 4.26 5.29
CA ALA A 50 -7.90 5.66 5.41
C ALA A 50 -9.20 5.84 6.24
N PRO A 51 -9.34 6.96 6.99
CA PRO A 51 -10.59 7.33 7.65
C PRO A 51 -11.76 7.41 6.66
N ASN A 52 -12.99 7.19 7.14
CA ASN A 52 -14.19 7.23 6.28
C ASN A 52 -14.35 8.55 5.51
N GLU A 53 -13.96 9.69 6.10
CA GLU A 53 -13.97 10.99 5.42
C GLU A 53 -13.00 11.02 4.22
N THR A 54 -11.83 10.41 4.36
CA THR A 54 -10.86 10.30 3.26
C THR A 54 -11.36 9.34 2.19
N LYS A 55 -12.00 8.22 2.57
CA LYS A 55 -12.64 7.30 1.62
C LYS A 55 -13.78 7.98 0.85
N GLN A 56 -14.55 8.82 1.52
CA GLN A 56 -15.60 9.61 0.89
C GLN A 56 -15.02 10.62 -0.12
N LYS A 57 -13.92 11.29 0.22
CA LYS A 57 -13.21 12.20 -0.70
C LYS A 57 -12.67 11.50 -1.95
N LEU A 58 -12.20 10.25 -1.80
CA LEU A 58 -11.79 9.43 -2.94
C LEU A 58 -12.98 9.12 -3.87
N LEU A 59 -14.14 8.78 -3.32
CA LEU A 59 -15.38 8.54 -4.09
C LEU A 59 -15.93 9.80 -4.76
N GLU A 60 -15.67 10.97 -4.18
CA GLU A 60 -16.10 12.28 -4.71
C GLU A 60 -15.07 12.91 -5.65
N ALA A 61 -13.96 12.21 -5.96
CA ALA A 61 -12.93 12.71 -6.85
C ALA A 61 -13.52 13.01 -8.25
N ALA A 62 -13.19 14.18 -8.80
CA ALA A 62 -13.75 14.63 -10.07
C ALA A 62 -13.19 13.87 -11.30
N SER A 63 -12.12 13.10 -11.11
CA SER A 63 -11.48 12.30 -12.16
C SER A 63 -10.67 11.14 -11.59
N VAL A 64 -10.44 10.11 -12.42
CA VAL A 64 -9.58 8.96 -12.09
C VAL A 64 -8.15 9.41 -11.77
N ALA A 65 -7.62 10.40 -12.50
CA ALA A 65 -6.29 10.95 -12.22
C ALA A 65 -6.20 11.58 -10.82
N GLN A 66 -7.19 12.38 -10.44
CA GLN A 66 -7.24 12.99 -9.11
C GLN A 66 -7.44 11.95 -7.99
N GLN A 67 -8.19 10.87 -8.27
CA GLN A 67 -8.32 9.75 -7.34
C GLN A 67 -6.97 9.04 -7.15
N LEU A 68 -6.29 8.70 -8.24
CA LEU A 68 -4.97 8.05 -8.22
C LEU A 68 -3.89 8.92 -7.54
N GLU A 69 -3.93 10.24 -7.70
CA GLU A 69 -3.03 11.15 -6.98
C GLU A 69 -3.24 11.08 -5.46
N GLN A 70 -4.49 11.10 -5.01
CA GLN A 70 -4.82 10.97 -3.59
C GLN A 70 -4.42 9.60 -3.04
N GLU A 71 -4.65 8.53 -3.79
CA GLU A 71 -4.21 7.18 -3.43
C GLU A 71 -2.69 7.07 -3.35
N ARG A 72 -1.96 7.66 -4.30
CA ARG A 72 -0.50 7.73 -4.28
C ARG A 72 -0.01 8.42 -3.00
N ASP A 73 -0.63 9.54 -2.64
CA ASP A 73 -0.21 10.32 -1.47
C ASP A 73 -0.46 9.51 -0.18
N LEU A 74 -1.61 8.83 -0.07
CA LEU A 74 -1.89 7.91 1.05
C LEU A 74 -0.90 6.74 1.12
N LEU A 75 -0.57 6.12 -0.02
CA LEU A 75 0.42 5.04 -0.08
C LEU A 75 1.81 5.51 0.38
N ASN A 76 2.21 6.72 -0.02
CA ASN A 76 3.48 7.32 0.40
C ASN A 76 3.54 7.58 1.92
N GLU A 77 2.40 7.82 2.57
CA GLU A 77 2.31 7.95 4.02
C GLU A 77 2.29 6.59 4.74
N GLU A 78 1.56 5.61 4.22
CA GLU A 78 1.37 4.30 4.89
C GLU A 78 2.60 3.37 4.75
N ILE A 79 3.28 3.36 3.60
CA ILE A 79 4.40 2.45 3.34
C ILE A 79 5.56 2.62 4.36
N PRO A 80 6.04 3.85 4.68
CA PRO A 80 7.06 4.05 5.69
C PRO A 80 6.65 3.50 7.06
N ALA A 81 5.40 3.72 7.48
CA ALA A 81 4.89 3.22 8.75
C ALA A 81 4.88 1.68 8.81
N LEU A 82 4.45 1.02 7.72
CA LEU A 82 4.50 -0.44 7.62
C LEU A 82 5.93 -0.99 7.66
N ARG A 83 6.86 -0.31 6.98
CA ARG A 83 8.29 -0.68 6.97
C ARG A 83 8.90 -0.62 8.36
N ASP A 84 8.63 0.45 9.10
CA ASP A 84 9.15 0.62 10.46
C ASP A 84 8.56 -0.41 11.42
N ARG A 85 7.26 -0.71 11.28
CA ARG A 85 6.61 -1.78 12.03
C ARG A 85 7.23 -3.15 11.75
N LEU A 86 7.48 -3.47 10.47
CA LEU A 86 8.09 -4.74 10.06
C LEU A 86 9.52 -4.86 10.57
N ARG A 87 10.31 -3.78 10.50
CA ARG A 87 11.66 -3.73 11.08
C ARG A 87 11.63 -4.01 12.58
N SER A 88 10.68 -3.41 13.30
CA SER A 88 10.53 -3.58 14.76
C SER A 88 10.15 -5.01 15.12
N GLN A 89 9.21 -5.63 14.39
CA GLN A 89 8.81 -7.04 14.57
C GLN A 89 9.98 -7.99 14.31
N ASN A 90 10.73 -7.76 13.23
CA ASN A 90 11.92 -8.55 12.92
C ASN A 90 12.99 -8.41 14.01
N ALA A 91 13.29 -7.19 14.45
CA ALA A 91 14.25 -6.96 15.53
C ALA A 91 13.87 -7.73 16.81
N GLN A 92 12.61 -7.65 17.25
CA GLN A 92 12.14 -8.40 18.42
C GLN A 92 12.30 -9.92 18.25
N ARG A 93 12.00 -10.45 17.06
CA ARG A 93 12.14 -11.88 16.75
C ARG A 93 13.60 -12.36 16.83
N TRP A 94 14.56 -11.57 16.34
CA TRP A 94 15.97 -11.96 16.33
C TRP A 94 16.70 -11.68 17.66
N TRP A 95 16.29 -10.65 18.41
CA TRP A 95 16.85 -10.40 19.75
C TRP A 95 16.52 -11.53 20.74
N GLY A 96 15.32 -12.12 20.65
CA GLY A 96 14.95 -13.29 21.46
C GLY A 96 15.76 -14.55 21.13
N LEU A 97 16.31 -14.67 19.92
CA LEU A 97 17.14 -15.81 19.49
C LEU A 97 18.63 -15.63 19.85
N GLY A 98 19.10 -14.39 20.00
CA GLY A 98 20.49 -14.08 20.37
C GLY A 98 20.81 -14.28 21.86
N ALA A 99 19.81 -14.28 22.75
CA ALA A 99 19.99 -14.48 24.19
C ALA A 99 20.07 -15.97 24.62
N ILE A 100 20.06 -16.91 23.66
CA ILE A 100 20.05 -18.36 23.91
C ILE A 100 21.39 -19.03 23.51
N ASN A 101 22.48 -18.26 23.38
CA ASN A 101 23.83 -18.82 23.19
C ASN A 101 24.78 -18.38 24.29
#